data_AF-A0A316NWM9-F1
#
_entry.id   AF-A0A316NWM9-F1
#
_cell.length_a   1.000
_cell.length_b   1.000
_cell.length_c   1.000
_cell.angle_alpha   90.00
_cell.angle_beta   90.00
_cell.angle_gamma   90.00
#
_symmetry.space_group_name_H-M   'P 1'
#
loop_
_entity.id
_entity.type
_entity.pdbx_description
1 polymer ?
#
loop_
_entity_poly.entity_id
_entity_poly.type
_entity_poly.pdbx_seq_one_letter_code
_entity_poly.pdbx_strand_id
1 'polypeptide(L)'
;MDVQQLKSQIDAAPLADRAALDKLYHFMTIGDTVRAEYADALTAADTIQEFMGAIFADESKKNTLEWAEIAKIKRRNWLPFFDAEMVIQNLRMKTDGLPIQMGTGVILAPTGSRDNIANLYVFENGAFNRQAAEFVTSIAGKFVLADWEFFGIYGLYKYRGNVILEAWEVEEPPRHAPSEK
;
A
#
# COMPACT_ATOMS: atom_id res chain seq x y z
N MET A 1 26.93 1.81 -8.99
CA MET A 1 27.58 0.74 -8.19
C MET A 1 27.51 -0.59 -8.94
N ASP A 2 28.18 -1.64 -8.48
CA ASP A 2 28.03 -3.01 -8.98
C ASP A 2 27.28 -3.95 -8.00
N VAL A 3 27.04 -5.20 -8.42
CA VAL A 3 26.29 -6.19 -7.62
C VAL A 3 27.03 -6.59 -6.33
N GLN A 4 28.36 -6.65 -6.36
CA GLN A 4 29.16 -6.98 -5.17
C GLN A 4 29.10 -5.84 -4.14
N GLN A 5 29.17 -4.60 -4.62
CA GLN A 5 28.97 -3.40 -3.80
C GLN A 5 27.57 -3.37 -3.21
N LEU A 6 26.52 -3.68 -4.00
CA LEU A 6 25.16 -3.80 -3.50
C LEU A 6 25.07 -4.82 -2.36
N LYS A 7 25.60 -6.04 -2.56
CA LYS A 7 25.55 -7.09 -1.53
C LYS A 7 26.30 -6.67 -0.26
N SER A 8 27.48 -6.06 -0.41
CA SER A 8 28.25 -5.52 0.71
C SER A 8 27.49 -4.45 1.50
N GLN A 9 26.78 -3.55 0.81
CA GLN A 9 25.95 -2.53 1.47
C GLN A 9 24.76 -3.15 2.21
N ILE A 10 24.17 -4.22 1.68
CA ILE A 10 23.09 -4.97 2.37
C ILE A 10 23.63 -5.62 3.64
N ASP A 11 24.79 -6.27 3.57
CA ASP A 11 25.41 -6.93 4.72
C ASP A 11 25.82 -5.93 5.82
N ALA A 12 26.17 -4.70 5.42
CA ALA A 12 26.48 -3.60 6.33
C ALA A 12 25.24 -2.88 6.90
N ALA A 13 24.04 -3.11 6.35
CA ALA A 13 22.83 -2.43 6.79
C ALA A 13 22.43 -2.80 8.24
N PRO A 14 21.60 -1.99 8.92
CA PRO A 14 21.05 -2.34 10.23
C PRO A 14 20.33 -3.68 10.21
N LEU A 15 20.51 -4.50 11.27
CA LEU A 15 19.93 -5.84 11.35
C LEU A 15 18.41 -5.88 11.12
N ALA A 16 17.70 -4.83 11.54
CA ALA A 16 16.26 -4.69 11.37
C ALA A 16 15.83 -4.62 9.88
N ASP A 17 16.71 -4.13 9.00
CA ASP A 17 16.41 -3.93 7.58
C ASP A 17 16.94 -5.07 6.71
N ARG A 18 17.98 -5.80 7.15
CA ARG A 18 18.68 -6.82 6.34
C ARG A 18 17.78 -7.84 5.69
N ALA A 19 16.83 -8.42 6.43
CA ALA A 19 15.94 -9.44 5.87
C ALA A 19 15.09 -8.92 4.69
N ALA A 20 14.62 -7.67 4.76
CA ALA A 20 13.87 -7.05 3.67
C ALA A 20 14.79 -6.72 2.49
N LEU A 21 16.00 -6.25 2.76
CA LEU A 21 17.00 -5.93 1.74
C LEU A 21 17.51 -7.19 1.01
N ASP A 22 17.76 -8.28 1.72
CA ASP A 22 18.14 -9.58 1.13
C ASP A 22 17.01 -10.15 0.26
N LYS A 23 15.76 -10.04 0.72
CA LYS A 23 14.59 -10.43 -0.10
C LYS A 23 14.54 -9.64 -1.41
N LEU A 24 14.76 -8.33 -1.33
CA LEU A 24 14.81 -7.46 -2.52
C LEU A 24 15.98 -7.83 -3.43
N TYR A 25 17.16 -8.10 -2.87
CA TYR A 25 18.30 -8.60 -3.63
C TYR A 25 17.94 -9.83 -4.45
N HIS A 26 17.24 -10.80 -3.86
CA HIS A 26 16.79 -12.01 -4.56
C HIS A 26 15.76 -11.74 -5.67
N PHE A 27 14.92 -10.71 -5.56
CA PHE A 27 13.99 -10.36 -6.64
C PHE A 27 14.67 -9.69 -7.83
N MET A 28 15.77 -8.98 -7.57
CA MET A 28 16.45 -8.15 -8.55
C MET A 28 17.69 -8.81 -9.15
N THR A 29 18.14 -9.95 -8.64
CA THR A 29 19.35 -10.64 -9.09
C THR A 29 19.09 -12.05 -9.59
N ILE A 30 19.95 -12.52 -10.50
CA ILE A 30 20.00 -13.90 -10.97
C ILE A 30 21.46 -14.33 -10.94
N GLY A 31 21.82 -15.22 -10.01
CA GLY A 31 23.21 -15.56 -9.75
C GLY A 31 24.00 -14.33 -9.26
N ASP A 32 25.09 -14.01 -9.95
CA ASP A 32 25.98 -12.89 -9.60
C ASP A 32 25.68 -11.60 -10.38
N THR A 33 24.56 -11.53 -11.10
CA THR A 33 24.17 -10.37 -11.90
C THR A 33 22.82 -9.81 -11.47
N VAL A 34 22.65 -8.51 -11.67
CA VAL A 34 21.33 -7.86 -11.58
C VAL A 34 20.56 -8.14 -12.86
N ARG A 35 19.24 -8.32 -12.76
CA ARG A 35 18.36 -8.45 -13.91
C ARG A 35 18.47 -7.21 -14.80
N ALA A 36 18.41 -7.41 -16.12
CA ALA A 36 18.72 -6.37 -17.10
C ALA A 36 17.88 -5.10 -16.90
N GLU A 37 16.63 -5.24 -16.49
CA GLU A 37 15.72 -4.12 -16.23
C GLU A 37 16.12 -3.23 -15.04
N TYR A 38 17.10 -3.61 -14.22
CA TYR A 38 17.62 -2.77 -13.12
C TYR A 38 19.09 -2.39 -13.30
N ALA A 39 19.74 -2.81 -14.41
CA ALA A 39 21.16 -2.59 -14.62
C ALA A 39 21.54 -1.11 -14.67
N ASP A 40 20.73 -0.29 -15.37
CA ASP A 40 20.96 1.14 -15.48
C ASP A 40 20.78 1.84 -14.13
N ALA A 41 19.73 1.47 -13.39
CA ALA A 41 19.47 2.00 -12.05
C ALA A 41 20.59 1.62 -11.06
N LEU A 42 21.13 0.41 -11.15
CA LEU A 42 22.25 -0.04 -10.31
C LEU A 42 23.53 0.72 -10.64
N THR A 43 23.82 0.88 -11.93
CA THR A 43 25.03 1.56 -12.41
C THR A 43 25.03 3.03 -11.99
N ALA A 44 23.88 3.70 -12.09
CA ALA A 44 23.71 5.11 -11.76
C ALA A 44 23.66 5.42 -10.25
N ALA A 45 23.44 4.42 -9.40
CA ALA A 45 23.33 4.61 -7.95
C ALA A 45 24.66 4.34 -7.24
N ASP A 46 25.02 5.18 -6.27
CA ASP A 46 26.18 4.98 -5.39
C ASP A 46 25.79 4.27 -4.10
N THR A 47 24.53 4.40 -3.68
CA THR A 47 23.99 3.78 -2.47
C THR A 47 22.75 2.91 -2.73
N ILE A 48 22.54 1.89 -1.90
CA ILE A 48 21.33 1.06 -1.93
C ILE A 48 20.04 1.90 -1.81
N GLN A 49 20.11 3.05 -1.15
CA GLN A 49 19.00 3.99 -1.02
C GLN A 49 18.65 4.67 -2.34
N GLU A 50 19.65 5.07 -3.11
CA GLU A 50 19.50 5.63 -4.46
C GLU A 50 19.00 4.56 -5.43
N PHE A 51 19.54 3.35 -5.36
CA PHE A 51 19.11 2.24 -6.21
C PHE A 51 17.64 1.90 -5.99
N MET A 52 17.21 1.72 -4.74
CA MET A 52 15.79 1.52 -4.41
C MET A 52 14.95 2.78 -4.70
N GLY A 53 15.55 3.96 -4.58
CA GLY A 53 14.98 5.24 -5.01
C GLY A 53 14.53 5.22 -6.47
N ALA A 54 15.46 4.87 -7.35
CA ALA A 54 15.25 4.81 -8.79
C ALA A 54 14.14 3.81 -9.16
N ILE A 55 14.17 2.61 -8.58
CA ILE A 55 13.14 1.58 -8.85
C ILE A 55 11.76 2.03 -8.34
N PHE A 56 11.69 2.65 -7.17
CA PHE A 56 10.42 3.14 -6.63
C PHE A 56 9.81 4.28 -7.46
N ALA A 57 10.65 5.12 -8.05
CA ALA A 57 10.22 6.22 -8.90
C ALA A 57 9.78 5.77 -10.30
N ASP A 58 10.18 4.57 -10.74
CA ASP A 58 9.78 4.02 -12.03
C ASP A 58 8.34 3.49 -11.99
N GLU A 59 7.41 4.27 -12.53
CA GLU A 59 6.00 3.92 -12.58
C GLU A 59 5.72 2.63 -13.37
N SER A 60 6.58 2.24 -14.31
CA SER A 60 6.41 0.97 -15.03
C SER A 60 6.56 -0.24 -14.11
N LYS A 61 7.18 -0.04 -12.94
CA LYS A 61 7.40 -1.07 -11.92
C LYS A 61 6.36 -1.05 -10.81
N LYS A 62 5.42 -0.10 -10.78
CA LYS A 62 4.51 0.07 -9.62
C LYS A 62 3.68 -1.17 -9.26
N ASN A 63 3.47 -2.08 -10.22
CA ASN A 63 2.73 -3.34 -10.03
C ASN A 63 3.62 -4.56 -9.73
N THR A 64 4.93 -4.42 -9.55
CA THR A 64 5.83 -5.55 -9.29
C THR A 64 6.01 -5.84 -7.79
N LEU A 65 6.51 -7.03 -7.47
CA LEU A 65 6.73 -7.45 -6.08
C LEU A 65 7.86 -6.66 -5.42
N GLU A 66 8.96 -6.45 -6.13
CA GLU A 66 10.09 -5.67 -5.63
C GLU A 66 9.72 -4.22 -5.37
N TRP A 67 8.88 -3.61 -6.22
CA TRP A 67 8.40 -2.25 -5.98
C TRP A 67 7.53 -2.18 -4.71
N ALA A 68 6.64 -3.15 -4.50
CA ALA A 68 5.82 -3.24 -3.28
C ALA A 68 6.66 -3.41 -2.01
N GLU A 69 7.70 -4.24 -2.07
CA GLU A 69 8.60 -4.42 -0.93
C GLU A 69 9.42 -3.15 -0.66
N ILE A 70 9.89 -2.44 -1.70
CA ILE A 70 10.54 -1.13 -1.54
C ILE A 70 9.57 -0.12 -0.92
N ALA A 71 8.29 -0.14 -1.30
CA ALA A 71 7.27 0.75 -0.73
C ALA A 71 7.06 0.54 0.78
N LYS A 72 7.18 -0.71 1.26
CA LYS A 72 7.11 -1.05 2.69
C LYS A 72 8.33 -0.55 3.46
N ILE A 73 9.52 -0.63 2.86
CA ILE A 73 10.76 -0.16 3.49
C ILE A 73 10.65 1.35 3.73
N LYS A 74 10.83 1.76 4.99
CA LYS A 74 10.69 3.16 5.45
C LYS A 74 9.31 3.80 5.14
N ARG A 75 8.26 3.00 4.88
CA ARG A 75 6.87 3.47 4.70
C ARG A 75 6.74 4.58 3.65
N ARG A 76 7.34 4.40 2.47
CA ARG A 76 7.32 5.37 1.36
C ARG A 76 5.89 5.57 0.89
N ASN A 77 5.47 6.83 0.72
CA ASN A 77 4.11 7.16 0.29
C ASN A 77 3.90 6.74 -1.17
N TRP A 78 3.16 5.66 -1.37
CA TRP A 78 2.95 5.04 -2.68
C TRP A 78 1.56 5.30 -3.25
N LEU A 79 0.59 5.74 -2.44
CA LEU A 79 -0.77 6.02 -2.88
C LEU A 79 -0.86 6.98 -4.09
N PRO A 80 -0.02 8.02 -4.21
CA PRO A 80 -0.05 8.91 -5.39
C PRO A 80 0.32 8.27 -6.73
N PHE A 81 0.85 7.04 -6.74
CA PHE A 81 1.17 6.32 -7.98
C PHE A 81 -0.07 5.65 -8.60
N PHE A 82 -1.19 5.63 -7.89
CA PHE A 82 -2.41 4.94 -8.30
C PHE A 82 -3.60 5.89 -8.27
N ASP A 83 -4.49 5.70 -9.24
CA ASP A 83 -5.70 6.50 -9.38
C ASP A 83 -6.82 5.84 -8.57
N ALA A 84 -7.13 6.42 -7.40
CA ALA A 84 -8.28 6.01 -6.61
C ALA A 84 -9.56 6.60 -7.21
N GLU A 85 -10.63 5.80 -7.27
CA GLU A 85 -11.96 6.27 -7.70
C GLU A 85 -12.53 7.29 -6.72
N MET A 86 -12.24 7.09 -5.44
CA MET A 86 -12.71 7.96 -4.36
C MET A 86 -11.63 8.14 -3.31
N VAL A 87 -11.48 9.38 -2.85
CA VAL A 87 -10.62 9.72 -1.72
C VAL A 87 -11.40 10.62 -0.77
N ILE A 88 -11.52 10.19 0.50
CA ILE A 88 -12.09 10.99 1.58
C ILE A 88 -10.97 11.28 2.57
N GLN A 89 -10.67 12.56 2.75
CA GLN A 89 -9.49 12.99 3.51
C GLN A 89 -9.86 13.53 4.88
N ASN A 90 -8.89 13.48 5.80
CA ASN A 90 -8.95 14.12 7.12
C ASN A 90 -10.12 13.63 8.00
N LEU A 91 -10.47 12.35 7.88
CA LEU A 91 -11.49 11.70 8.71
C LEU A 91 -11.00 11.65 10.15
N ARG A 92 -11.69 12.37 11.04
CA ARG A 92 -11.38 12.37 12.46
C ARG A 92 -11.90 11.12 13.12
N MET A 93 -11.00 10.40 13.77
CA MET A 93 -11.33 9.18 14.51
C MET A 93 -11.43 9.48 16.00
N LYS A 94 -12.45 8.92 16.65
CA LYS A 94 -12.58 8.92 18.11
C LYS A 94 -12.05 7.62 18.74
N THR A 95 -11.67 6.66 17.91
CA THR A 95 -11.27 5.29 18.24
C THR A 95 -10.10 4.86 17.36
N ASP A 96 -9.55 3.67 17.59
CA ASP A 96 -8.38 3.12 16.88
C ASP A 96 -8.63 2.74 15.39
N GLY A 97 -9.72 3.22 14.79
CA GLY A 97 -10.14 2.85 13.44
C GLY A 97 -11.35 3.65 12.95
N LEU A 98 -11.61 3.56 11.64
CA LEU A 98 -12.83 4.12 11.05
C LEU A 98 -14.02 3.19 11.31
N PRO A 99 -15.15 3.71 11.83
CA PRO A 99 -16.33 2.88 12.07
C PRO A 99 -17.00 2.49 10.75
N ILE A 100 -17.22 1.19 10.57
CA ILE A 100 -18.04 0.63 9.51
C ILE A 100 -19.34 0.15 10.15
N GLN A 101 -20.47 0.71 9.72
CA GLN A 101 -21.79 0.33 10.18
C GLN A 101 -22.38 -0.74 9.25
N MET A 102 -22.83 -1.86 9.81
CA MET A 102 -23.45 -2.97 9.09
C MET A 102 -24.70 -3.44 9.83
N GLY A 103 -25.88 -3.10 9.31
CA GLY A 103 -27.14 -3.38 9.99
C GLY A 103 -27.16 -2.73 11.38
N THR A 104 -27.25 -3.55 12.44
CA THR A 104 -27.22 -3.07 13.84
C THR A 104 -25.82 -3.10 14.47
N GLY A 105 -24.81 -3.60 13.75
CA GLY A 105 -23.45 -3.75 14.24
C GLY A 105 -22.50 -2.66 13.75
N VAL A 106 -21.43 -2.44 14.52
CA VAL A 106 -20.30 -1.59 14.13
C VAL A 106 -19.01 -2.38 14.25
N ILE A 107 -18.19 -2.35 13.21
CA ILE A 107 -16.81 -2.84 13.23
C ILE A 107 -15.85 -1.68 12.99
N LEU A 108 -14.59 -1.81 13.41
CA LEU A 108 -13.57 -0.79 13.18
C LEU A 108 -12.62 -1.23 12.07
N ALA A 109 -12.53 -0.43 11.01
CA ALA A 109 -11.47 -0.54 10.01
C ALA A 109 -10.15 -0.01 10.59
N PRO A 110 -9.13 -0.86 10.76
CA PRO A 110 -7.85 -0.42 11.32
C PRO A 110 -7.11 0.46 10.32
N THR A 111 -6.45 1.51 10.81
CA THR A 111 -5.73 2.47 9.94
C THR A 111 -4.22 2.21 9.92
N GLY A 112 -3.71 1.47 10.89
CA GLY A 112 -2.28 1.25 11.07
C GLY A 112 -1.51 2.49 11.55
N SER A 113 -2.20 3.50 12.10
CA SER A 113 -1.59 4.63 12.80
C SER A 113 -2.21 4.80 14.21
N ARG A 114 -1.47 5.47 15.10
CA ARG A 114 -1.98 5.98 16.39
C ARG A 114 -2.55 7.39 16.28
N ASP A 115 -2.48 7.99 15.09
CA ASP A 115 -3.05 9.31 14.84
C ASP A 115 -4.57 9.22 14.81
N ASN A 116 -5.23 10.26 15.29
CA ASN A 116 -6.69 10.38 15.27
C ASN A 116 -7.24 10.90 13.94
N ILE A 117 -6.43 10.84 12.87
CA ILE A 117 -6.81 11.28 11.53
C ILE A 117 -6.49 10.15 10.57
N ALA A 118 -7.45 9.85 9.71
CA ALA A 118 -7.30 8.88 8.64
C ALA A 118 -7.83 9.40 7.31
N ASN A 119 -7.41 8.75 6.22
CA ASN A 119 -8.04 8.93 4.93
C ASN A 119 -8.64 7.59 4.48
N LEU A 120 -9.73 7.66 3.72
CA LEU A 120 -10.31 6.54 3.02
C LEU A 120 -9.96 6.64 1.53
N TYR A 121 -9.43 5.57 0.97
CA TYR A 121 -9.25 5.40 -0.47
C TYR A 121 -10.13 4.25 -0.95
N VAL A 122 -10.77 4.42 -2.11
CA VAL A 122 -11.51 3.37 -2.79
C VAL A 122 -10.89 3.17 -4.17
N PHE A 123 -10.51 1.94 -4.47
CA PHE A 123 -9.93 1.53 -5.74
C PHE A 123 -10.79 0.46 -6.40
N GLU A 124 -10.81 0.46 -7.74
CA GLU A 124 -11.31 -0.69 -8.51
C GLU A 124 -10.47 -1.95 -8.25
N ASN A 125 -11.03 -3.11 -8.60
CA ASN A 125 -10.34 -4.40 -8.52
C ASN A 125 -9.03 -4.39 -9.31
N GLY A 126 -7.90 -4.49 -8.60
CA GLY A 126 -6.57 -4.55 -9.20
C GLY A 126 -5.99 -3.19 -9.58
N ALA A 127 -6.64 -2.08 -9.22
CA ALA A 127 -6.16 -0.73 -9.55
C ALA A 127 -4.99 -0.25 -8.68
N PHE A 128 -4.54 -1.05 -7.71
CA PHE A 128 -3.31 -0.80 -6.97
C PHE A 128 -2.53 -2.09 -6.69
N ASN A 129 -1.26 -1.92 -6.32
CA ASN A 129 -0.43 -3.04 -5.91
C ASN A 129 -0.79 -3.51 -4.49
N ARG A 130 -1.66 -4.52 -4.40
CA ARG A 130 -2.10 -5.13 -3.12
C ARG A 130 -0.97 -5.53 -2.20
N GLN A 131 0.18 -5.90 -2.76
CA GLN A 131 1.33 -6.30 -1.98
C GLN A 131 1.96 -5.13 -1.23
N ALA A 132 1.71 -3.88 -1.61
CA ALA A 132 2.20 -2.68 -0.91
C ALA A 132 1.37 -2.29 0.33
N ALA A 133 0.20 -2.92 0.53
CA ALA A 133 -0.69 -2.69 1.66
C ALA A 133 -0.81 -3.95 2.55
N GLU A 134 -1.33 -3.78 3.77
CA GLU A 134 -1.66 -4.91 4.64
C GLU A 134 -3.14 -5.24 4.51
N PHE A 135 -3.44 -6.45 4.04
CA PHE A 135 -4.82 -6.96 4.00
C PHE A 135 -5.34 -7.22 5.41
N VAL A 136 -6.58 -6.81 5.66
CA VAL A 136 -7.23 -6.95 6.97
C VAL A 136 -8.31 -8.01 6.90
N THR A 137 -9.31 -7.83 6.04
CA THR A 137 -10.47 -8.72 5.87
C THR A 137 -11.23 -8.34 4.60
N SER A 138 -12.31 -9.05 4.28
CA SER A 138 -13.31 -8.61 3.31
C SER A 138 -14.60 -8.16 4.00
N ILE A 139 -15.34 -7.28 3.34
CA ILE A 139 -16.66 -6.79 3.75
C ILE A 139 -17.63 -7.13 2.62
N ALA A 140 -18.75 -7.80 2.96
CA ALA A 140 -19.78 -8.17 1.99
C ALA A 140 -21.15 -7.63 2.41
N GLY A 141 -21.93 -7.15 1.44
CA GLY A 141 -23.27 -6.60 1.63
C GLY A 141 -23.30 -5.07 1.71
N LYS A 142 -24.34 -4.53 2.36
CA LYS A 142 -24.53 -3.08 2.54
C LYS A 142 -23.84 -2.60 3.81
N PHE A 143 -23.07 -1.53 3.71
CA PHE A 143 -22.41 -0.92 4.85
C PHE A 143 -22.23 0.58 4.68
N VAL A 144 -22.09 1.29 5.79
CA VAL A 144 -21.77 2.73 5.80
C VAL A 144 -20.38 2.93 6.39
N LEU A 145 -19.56 3.72 5.69
CA LEU A 145 -18.23 4.12 6.13
C LEU A 145 -17.99 5.57 5.71
N ALA A 146 -17.55 6.41 6.66
CA ALA A 146 -17.21 7.81 6.41
C ALA A 146 -18.34 8.61 5.71
N ASP A 147 -19.59 8.41 6.13
CA ASP A 147 -20.80 9.04 5.57
C ASP A 147 -21.13 8.64 4.12
N TRP A 148 -20.59 7.52 3.64
CA TRP A 148 -20.93 6.90 2.36
C TRP A 148 -21.50 5.49 2.57
N GLU A 149 -22.56 5.19 1.84
CA GLU A 149 -23.12 3.85 1.71
C GLU A 149 -22.42 3.12 0.56
N PHE A 150 -22.01 1.89 0.85
CA PHE A 150 -21.39 0.95 -0.09
C PHE A 150 -22.27 -0.31 -0.17
N PHE A 151 -22.34 -0.90 -1.36
CA PHE A 151 -23.01 -2.19 -1.56
C PHE A 151 -22.22 -3.09 -2.50
N GLY A 152 -21.78 -4.24 -1.99
CA GLY A 152 -21.03 -5.23 -2.73
C GLY A 152 -20.04 -5.99 -1.86
N ILE A 153 -18.95 -6.45 -2.45
CA ILE A 153 -17.83 -7.13 -1.81
C ILE A 153 -16.58 -6.27 -1.97
N TYR A 154 -15.99 -5.87 -0.84
CA TYR A 154 -14.80 -5.03 -0.80
C TYR A 154 -13.69 -5.71 0.01
N GLY A 155 -12.47 -5.69 -0.52
CA GLY A 155 -11.26 -6.00 0.24
C GLY A 155 -10.86 -4.81 1.11
N LEU A 156 -10.63 -5.04 2.40
CA LEU A 156 -10.18 -4.02 3.34
C LEU A 156 -8.68 -4.14 3.56
N TYR A 157 -7.97 -3.04 3.31
CA TYR A 157 -6.53 -2.93 3.54
C TYR A 157 -6.23 -1.72 4.43
N LYS A 158 -5.07 -1.76 5.09
CA LYS A 158 -4.54 -0.62 5.85
C LYS A 158 -3.14 -0.27 5.40
N TYR A 159 -2.85 1.03 5.41
CA TYR A 159 -1.52 1.56 5.11
C TYR A 159 -1.34 2.95 5.72
N ARG A 160 -0.39 3.10 6.66
CA ARG A 160 0.10 4.40 7.17
C ARG A 160 -1.02 5.42 7.52
N GLY A 161 -1.99 5.02 8.33
CA GLY A 161 -3.11 5.89 8.71
C GLY A 161 -4.20 6.00 7.65
N ASN A 162 -4.13 5.22 6.57
CA ASN A 162 -5.14 5.15 5.54
C ASN A 162 -5.88 3.81 5.62
N VAL A 163 -7.19 3.88 5.44
CA VAL A 163 -8.05 2.74 5.16
C VAL A 163 -8.23 2.69 3.64
N ILE A 164 -8.10 1.51 3.07
CA ILE A 164 -8.22 1.28 1.64
C ILE A 164 -9.30 0.23 1.42
N LEU A 165 -10.28 0.55 0.59
CA LEU A 165 -11.25 -0.38 0.05
C LEU A 165 -10.87 -0.72 -1.39
N GLU A 166 -10.84 -2.02 -1.70
CA GLU A 166 -10.75 -2.53 -3.06
C GLU A 166 -12.11 -3.11 -3.46
N ALA A 167 -12.74 -2.54 -4.47
CA ALA A 167 -14.02 -2.99 -4.99
C ALA A 167 -13.85 -4.30 -5.78
N TRP A 168 -14.15 -5.46 -5.16
CA TRP A 168 -14.04 -6.76 -5.83
C TRP A 168 -15.26 -7.08 -6.67
N GLU A 169 -16.45 -6.81 -6.13
CA GLU A 169 -17.74 -6.96 -6.79
C GLU A 169 -18.67 -5.84 -6.29
N VAL A 170 -19.15 -4.97 -7.18
CA VAL A 170 -19.97 -3.82 -6.81
C VAL A 170 -21.39 -4.04 -7.30
N GLU A 171 -22.34 -4.00 -6.36
CA GLU A 171 -23.76 -4.12 -6.65
C GLU A 171 -24.36 -2.75 -6.99
N GLU A 172 -23.99 -1.72 -6.21
CA GLU A 172 -24.36 -0.34 -6.45
C GLU A 172 -23.15 0.58 -6.17
N PRO A 173 -22.96 1.65 -6.98
CA PRO A 173 -21.85 2.58 -6.77
C PRO A 173 -21.97 3.28 -5.41
N PRO A 174 -20.84 3.61 -4.75
CA PRO A 174 -20.86 4.33 -3.50
C PRO A 174 -21.65 5.64 -3.61
N ARG A 175 -22.51 5.91 -2.63
CA ARG A 175 -23.31 7.14 -2.58
C ARG A 175 -23.29 7.73 -1.18
N HIS A 176 -23.39 9.06 -1.07
CA HIS A 176 -23.51 9.70 0.23
C HIS A 176 -24.69 9.11 1.00
N ALA A 177 -24.43 8.71 2.25
CA ALA A 177 -25.47 8.25 3.14
C ALA A 177 -26.49 9.39 3.33
N PRO A 178 -27.80 9.10 3.33
CA PRO A 178 -28.80 10.12 3.60
C PRO A 178 -28.53 10.71 4.98
N SER A 179 -28.39 12.03 5.05
CA SER A 179 -28.26 12.73 6.33
C SER A 179 -29.49 12.43 7.17
N GLU A 180 -29.32 11.76 8.31
CA GLU A 180 -30.37 11.67 9.32
C GLU A 180 -30.75 13.11 9.70
N LYS A 181 -32.00 13.49 9.41
CA LYS A 181 -32.58 14.78 9.81
C LYS A 181 -33.01 14.74 11.27
#